data_AF-G6F3L4-F1
#
_entry.id   AF-G6F3L4-F1
#
_cell.length_a   1.000
_cell.length_b   1.000
_cell.length_c   1.000
_cell.angle_alpha   90.00
_cell.angle_beta   90.00
_cell.angle_gamma   90.00
#
_symmetry.space_group_name_H-M   'P 1'
#
loop_
_entity.id
_entity.type
_entity.pdbx_description
1 polymer ?
#
loop_
_entity_poly.entity_id
_entity_poly.type
_entity_poly.pdbx_seq_one_letter_code
_entity_poly.pdbx_strand_id
1 'polypeptide(L)'
;MSLDEANNFLRTNPTGEKMLDEIMKGQPNLSLEQARNKVIETLQSGSNLPTENILKDGVIYKLQPSEYSSVLPITPYLITPEHYEQALQMAKQQGTTLDKVLGLPESNVRNEFSLWKLTTDKPATVFTNTIAPTQETVLQNGIEQVIQKPGGALQDLLLNHNSFKQELMGTISNSPK
;
A
#
# COMPACT_ATOMS: atom_id res chain seq x y z
N MET A 1 -13.72 0.01 -1.16
CA MET A 1 -14.64 0.79 -0.30
C MET A 1 -15.37 1.80 -1.17
N SER A 2 -16.62 2.17 -0.87
CA SER A 2 -17.33 3.21 -1.65
C SER A 2 -16.86 4.62 -1.28
N LEU A 3 -17.10 5.59 -2.17
CA LEU A 3 -16.80 7.00 -1.91
C LEU A 3 -17.60 7.54 -0.70
N ASP A 4 -18.88 7.16 -0.60
CA ASP A 4 -19.75 7.60 0.51
C ASP A 4 -19.29 7.05 1.86
N GLU A 5 -18.84 5.78 1.88
CA GLU A 5 -18.30 5.15 3.08
C GLU A 5 -16.99 5.82 3.53
N ALA A 6 -16.07 6.08 2.58
CA ALA A 6 -14.82 6.79 2.86
C ALA A 6 -15.06 8.21 3.39
N ASN A 7 -15.98 8.96 2.76
CA ASN A 7 -16.38 10.29 3.20
C ASN A 7 -17.01 10.27 4.61
N ASN A 8 -17.88 9.29 4.87
CA ASN A 8 -18.50 9.16 6.19
C ASN A 8 -17.46 8.80 7.26
N PHE A 9 -16.51 7.93 6.96
CA PHE A 9 -15.42 7.57 7.86
C PHE A 9 -14.58 8.78 8.24
N LEU A 10 -14.15 9.60 7.25
CA LEU A 10 -13.36 10.80 7.52
C LEU A 10 -14.10 11.86 8.33
N ARG A 11 -15.44 11.88 8.27
CA ARG A 11 -16.27 12.84 8.99
C ARG A 11 -16.58 12.42 10.42
N THR A 12 -16.67 11.11 10.69
CA THR A 12 -17.28 10.59 11.92
C THR A 12 -16.35 9.71 12.77
N ASN A 13 -15.21 9.27 12.22
CA ASN A 13 -14.31 8.35 12.89
C ASN A 13 -12.98 9.02 13.30
N PRO A 14 -12.53 8.90 14.57
CA PRO A 14 -11.24 9.44 15.03
C PRO A 14 -10.03 8.91 14.24
N THR A 15 -10.07 7.67 13.75
CA THR A 15 -9.02 7.12 12.90
C THR A 15 -8.94 7.89 11.57
N GLY A 16 -10.08 8.29 11.00
CA GLY A 16 -10.12 9.12 9.79
C GLY A 16 -9.50 10.50 10.01
N GLU A 17 -9.75 11.12 11.16
CA GLU A 17 -9.11 12.38 11.56
C GLU A 17 -7.59 12.23 11.69
N LYS A 18 -7.12 11.14 12.33
CA LYS A 18 -5.69 10.85 12.43
C LYS A 18 -5.03 10.58 11.08
N MET A 19 -5.73 9.93 10.14
CA MET A 19 -5.21 9.75 8.78
C MET A 19 -4.99 11.10 8.08
N LEU A 20 -5.91 12.06 8.26
CA LEU A 20 -5.76 13.43 7.75
C LEU A 20 -4.59 14.17 8.41
N ASP A 21 -4.43 14.03 9.72
CA ASP A 21 -3.31 14.63 10.44
C ASP A 21 -1.96 14.07 9.95
N GLU A 22 -1.84 12.75 9.80
CA GLU A 22 -0.60 12.13 9.31
C GLU A 22 -0.28 12.48 7.85
N ILE A 23 -1.26 12.50 6.93
CA ILE A 23 -0.96 12.91 5.54
C ILE A 23 -0.52 14.38 5.48
N MET A 24 -1.09 15.26 6.31
CA MET A 24 -0.72 16.68 6.36
C MET A 24 0.66 16.89 6.99
N LYS A 25 1.03 16.11 8.02
CA LYS A 25 2.41 16.11 8.56
C LYS A 25 3.42 15.59 7.55
N GLY A 26 3.06 14.55 6.80
CA GLY A 26 3.87 13.96 5.74
C GLY A 26 4.07 14.92 4.57
N GLN A 27 3.02 15.66 4.20
CA GLN A 27 2.97 16.53 3.04
C GLN A 27 2.42 17.92 3.43
N PRO A 28 3.22 18.78 4.11
CA PRO A 28 2.77 20.05 4.68
C PRO A 28 2.30 21.09 3.64
N ASN A 29 2.59 20.86 2.36
CA ASN A 29 2.18 21.74 1.27
C ASN A 29 0.79 21.41 0.69
N LEU A 30 0.13 20.33 1.13
CA LEU A 30 -1.21 20.01 0.68
C LEU A 30 -2.25 20.94 1.32
N SER A 31 -3.23 21.36 0.53
CA SER A 31 -4.47 21.92 1.11
C SER A 31 -5.24 20.82 1.84
N LEU A 32 -6.14 21.21 2.74
CA LEU A 32 -7.02 20.26 3.44
C LEU A 32 -7.86 19.43 2.45
N GLU A 33 -8.31 20.03 1.35
CA GLU A 33 -9.06 19.32 0.31
C GLU A 33 -8.20 18.28 -0.42
N GLN A 34 -6.97 18.63 -0.78
CA GLN A 34 -6.03 17.70 -1.40
C GLN A 34 -5.66 16.55 -0.45
N ALA A 35 -5.46 16.84 0.84
CA ALA A 35 -5.23 15.84 1.88
C ALA A 35 -6.43 14.89 2.00
N ARG A 36 -7.66 15.42 2.03
CA ARG A 36 -8.89 14.61 2.03
C ARG A 36 -8.99 13.71 0.82
N ASN A 37 -8.77 14.23 -0.38
CA ASN A 37 -8.84 13.45 -1.61
C ASN A 37 -7.82 12.31 -1.59
N LYS A 38 -6.57 12.56 -1.15
CA LYS A 38 -5.56 11.51 -1.00
C LYS A 38 -5.95 10.43 0.01
N VAL A 39 -6.52 10.81 1.15
CA VAL A 39 -6.98 9.83 2.14
C VAL A 39 -8.17 9.03 1.60
N ILE A 40 -9.09 9.65 0.87
CA ILE A 40 -10.19 8.96 0.20
C ILE A 40 -9.66 7.94 -0.81
N GLU A 41 -8.74 8.34 -1.70
CA GLU A 41 -8.10 7.43 -2.66
C GLU A 41 -7.45 6.24 -1.96
N THR A 42 -6.77 6.51 -0.84
CA THR A 42 -6.15 5.48 -0.01
C THR A 42 -7.19 4.54 0.60
N LEU A 43 -8.30 5.05 1.15
CA LEU A 43 -9.39 4.25 1.72
C LEU A 43 -10.08 3.39 0.66
N GLN A 44 -10.26 3.91 -0.55
CA GLN A 44 -10.92 3.21 -1.66
C GLN A 44 -10.13 1.98 -2.13
N SER A 45 -8.80 1.96 -1.94
CA SER A 45 -7.97 0.79 -2.22
C SER A 45 -8.29 -0.42 -1.32
N GLY A 46 -8.94 -0.20 -0.17
CA GLY A 46 -9.29 -1.25 0.79
C GLY A 46 -10.72 -1.77 0.65
N SER A 47 -10.97 -3.01 1.05
CA SER A 47 -12.32 -3.61 1.13
C SER A 47 -13.02 -3.34 2.46
N ASN A 48 -12.31 -2.83 3.47
CA ASN A 48 -12.83 -2.51 4.80
C ASN A 48 -12.19 -1.25 5.38
N LEU A 49 -12.81 -0.70 6.43
CA LEU A 49 -12.27 0.44 7.17
C LEU A 49 -10.93 0.09 7.82
N PRO A 50 -9.94 0.99 7.78
CA PRO A 50 -8.65 0.71 8.36
C PRO A 50 -8.66 0.78 9.89
N THR A 51 -7.81 -0.03 10.50
CA THR A 51 -7.48 0.03 11.93
C THR A 51 -6.14 0.72 12.13
N GLU A 52 -6.01 1.45 13.23
CA GLU A 52 -4.75 2.11 13.61
C GLU A 52 -3.83 1.13 14.33
N ASN A 53 -2.58 1.07 13.91
CA ASN A 53 -1.53 0.28 14.53
C ASN A 53 -0.29 1.17 14.78
N ILE A 54 0.32 1.01 15.95
CA ILE A 54 1.56 1.71 16.31
C ILE A 54 2.74 0.75 16.13
N LEU A 55 3.62 1.06 15.19
CA LEU A 55 4.88 0.33 14.99
C LEU A 55 5.90 0.75 16.04
N LYS A 56 6.11 -0.12 17.04
CA LYS A 56 7.09 0.13 18.13
C LYS A 56 8.54 0.09 17.64
N ASP A 57 8.85 -0.85 16.74
CA ASP A 57 10.19 -1.01 16.18
C ASP A 57 10.39 -0.22 14.87
N GLY A 58 9.34 0.48 14.41
CA GLY A 58 9.42 1.41 13.27
C GLY A 58 9.81 0.78 11.93
N VAL A 59 9.65 -0.54 11.76
CA VAL A 59 10.01 -1.24 10.52
C VAL A 59 8.80 -1.44 9.62
N ILE A 60 8.93 -1.03 8.36
CA ILE A 60 7.99 -1.33 7.29
C ILE A 60 8.76 -1.68 6.02
N TYR A 61 8.22 -2.58 5.21
CA TYR A 61 8.76 -2.92 3.90
C TYR A 61 8.04 -2.15 2.81
N LYS A 62 8.80 -1.81 1.79
CA LYS A 62 8.31 -1.18 0.56
C LYS A 62 8.68 -2.06 -0.62
N LEU A 63 7.67 -2.43 -1.41
CA LEU A 63 7.88 -3.12 -2.68
C LEU A 63 7.91 -2.11 -3.81
N GLN A 64 8.91 -2.24 -4.69
CA GLN A 64 9.08 -1.37 -5.85
C GLN A 64 9.52 -2.21 -7.05
N PRO A 65 9.06 -1.92 -8.28
CA PRO A 65 9.60 -2.57 -9.47
C PRO A 65 11.13 -2.46 -9.53
N SER A 66 11.80 -3.57 -9.83
CA SER A 66 13.25 -3.73 -9.65
C SER A 66 14.11 -2.84 -10.56
N GLU A 67 13.54 -2.33 -11.66
CA GLU A 67 14.22 -1.40 -12.56
C GLU A 67 14.44 -0.01 -11.98
N TYR A 68 13.73 0.34 -10.91
CA TYR A 68 13.88 1.64 -10.27
C TYR A 68 15.07 1.63 -9.30
N SER A 69 16.17 2.24 -9.74
CA SER A 69 17.44 2.33 -9.00
C SER A 69 17.43 3.27 -7.79
N SER A 70 16.40 4.11 -7.66
CA SER A 70 16.19 5.01 -6.54
C SER A 70 14.82 4.75 -5.90
N VAL A 71 14.74 4.96 -4.59
CA VAL A 71 13.47 5.00 -3.88
C VAL A 71 12.54 6.04 -4.52
N LEU A 72 11.41 5.60 -5.05
CA LEU A 72 10.35 6.52 -5.47
C LEU A 72 9.71 7.16 -4.21
N PRO A 73 9.58 8.50 -4.13
CA PRO A 73 9.16 9.18 -2.91
C PRO A 73 7.75 8.81 -2.43
N ILE A 74 6.89 8.31 -3.32
CA ILE A 74 5.54 7.84 -2.97
C ILE A 74 5.30 6.54 -3.75
N THR A 75 5.29 5.41 -3.05
CA THR A 75 4.70 4.18 -3.61
C THR A 75 3.70 3.64 -2.60
N PRO A 76 2.51 3.17 -3.04
CA PRO A 76 1.49 2.69 -2.11
C PRO A 76 1.79 1.31 -1.50
N TYR A 77 2.84 0.59 -1.94
CA TYR A 77 3.09 -0.79 -1.51
C TYR A 77 3.96 -0.85 -0.27
N LEU A 78 3.41 -0.30 0.80
CA LEU A 78 3.98 -0.38 2.12
C LEU A 78 3.28 -1.51 2.89
N ILE A 79 4.08 -2.33 3.55
CA ILE A 79 3.60 -3.52 4.23
C ILE A 79 4.53 -3.85 5.38
N THR A 80 4.01 -4.18 6.55
CA THR A 80 4.81 -4.63 7.67
C THR A 80 5.47 -5.97 7.33
N PRO A 81 6.60 -6.33 7.99
CA PRO A 81 7.21 -7.65 7.80
C PRO A 81 6.24 -8.82 8.03
N GLU A 82 5.34 -8.69 9.00
CA GLU A 82 4.32 -9.70 9.30
C GLU A 82 3.31 -9.83 8.14
N HIS A 83 2.70 -8.73 7.71
CA HIS A 83 1.72 -8.77 6.62
C HIS A 83 2.36 -9.18 5.29
N TYR A 84 3.65 -8.90 5.08
CA TYR A 84 4.41 -9.36 3.92
C TYR A 84 4.50 -10.89 3.88
N GLU A 85 4.88 -11.53 4.99
CA GLU A 85 4.92 -12.99 5.07
C GLU A 85 3.53 -13.60 4.87
N GLN A 86 2.48 -12.97 5.40
CA GLN A 86 1.10 -13.39 5.16
C GLN A 86 0.70 -13.29 3.69
N ALA A 87 1.09 -12.21 3.00
CA ALA A 87 0.83 -12.03 1.57
C ALA A 87 1.57 -13.10 0.73
N LEU A 88 2.82 -13.42 1.07
CA LEU A 88 3.56 -14.51 0.43
C LEU A 88 2.87 -15.86 0.62
N GLN A 89 2.44 -16.17 1.84
CA GLN A 89 1.72 -17.42 2.13
C GLN A 89 0.38 -17.49 1.38
N MET A 90 -0.37 -16.39 1.34
CA MET A 90 -1.62 -16.29 0.60
C MET A 90 -1.42 -16.54 -0.89
N ALA A 91 -0.41 -15.91 -1.50
CA ALA A 91 -0.09 -16.12 -2.91
C ALA A 91 0.24 -17.59 -3.20
N LYS A 92 1.03 -18.24 -2.35
CA LYS A 92 1.34 -19.69 -2.46
C LYS A 92 0.09 -20.56 -2.37
N GLN A 93 -0.74 -20.33 -1.35
CA GLN A 93 -1.95 -21.12 -1.10
C GLN A 93 -2.98 -20.99 -2.24
N GLN A 94 -3.09 -19.81 -2.83
CA GLN A 94 -4.00 -19.54 -3.94
C GLN A 94 -3.41 -19.93 -5.32
N GLY A 95 -2.15 -20.38 -5.38
CA GLY A 95 -1.48 -20.67 -6.64
C GLY A 95 -1.35 -19.44 -7.55
N THR A 96 -1.10 -18.27 -6.96
CA THR A 96 -1.07 -16.98 -7.63
C THR A 96 0.20 -16.19 -7.32
N THR A 97 0.35 -15.00 -7.87
CA THR A 97 1.50 -14.12 -7.67
C THR A 97 1.25 -13.09 -6.57
N LEU A 98 2.34 -12.57 -6.01
CA LEU A 98 2.29 -11.56 -4.95
C LEU A 98 1.57 -10.29 -5.43
N ASP A 99 1.78 -9.87 -6.69
CA ASP A 99 1.13 -8.70 -7.27
C ASP A 99 -0.41 -8.82 -7.29
N LYS A 100 -0.93 -10.05 -7.44
CA LYS A 100 -2.37 -10.32 -7.51
C LYS A 100 -3.05 -10.24 -6.15
N VAL A 101 -2.42 -10.75 -5.09
CA VAL A 101 -2.96 -10.64 -3.73
C VAL A 101 -2.77 -9.24 -3.16
N LEU A 102 -1.72 -8.53 -3.61
CA LEU A 102 -1.48 -7.12 -3.27
C LEU A 102 -2.24 -6.14 -4.18
N GLY A 103 -3.01 -6.62 -5.16
CA GLY A 103 -3.78 -5.76 -6.05
C GLY A 103 -2.96 -4.69 -6.78
N LEU A 104 -1.70 -4.99 -7.13
CA LEU A 104 -0.82 -4.01 -7.76
C LEU A 104 -1.37 -3.64 -9.16
N PRO A 105 -1.33 -2.37 -9.59
CA PRO A 105 -1.60 -1.96 -10.96
C PRO A 105 -0.70 -2.72 -11.94
N GLU A 106 -1.22 -3.01 -13.13
CA GLU A 106 -0.50 -3.79 -14.13
C GLU A 106 0.79 -3.12 -14.59
N SER A 107 0.81 -1.79 -14.64
CA SER A 107 2.01 -0.99 -14.94
C SER A 107 3.20 -1.29 -14.01
N ASN A 108 2.93 -1.79 -12.79
CA ASN A 108 3.92 -2.10 -11.78
C ASN A 108 4.24 -3.60 -11.70
N VAL A 109 3.58 -4.48 -12.46
CA VAL A 109 3.83 -5.92 -12.40
C VAL A 109 5.15 -6.28 -13.03
N ARG A 110 6.02 -6.94 -12.26
CA ARG A 110 7.32 -7.45 -12.72
C ARG A 110 7.51 -8.88 -12.22
N ASN A 111 8.47 -9.58 -12.81
CA ASN A 111 8.92 -10.88 -12.29
C ASN A 111 9.63 -10.73 -10.93
N GLU A 112 10.28 -9.59 -10.72
CA GLU A 112 11.02 -9.29 -9.49
C GLU A 112 10.74 -7.87 -9.00
N PHE A 113 10.61 -7.74 -7.69
CA PHE A 113 10.49 -6.45 -7.00
C PHE A 113 11.73 -6.21 -6.14
N SER A 114 12.19 -4.97 -6.06
CA SER A 114 13.09 -4.54 -5.00
C SER A 114 12.33 -4.45 -3.68
N LEU A 115 12.87 -5.09 -2.65
CA LEU A 115 12.38 -4.97 -1.28
C LEU A 115 13.23 -3.94 -0.55
N TRP A 116 12.59 -2.86 -0.12
CA TRP A 116 13.23 -1.81 0.67
C TRP A 116 12.75 -1.90 2.12
N LYS A 117 13.67 -1.81 3.06
CA LYS A 117 13.38 -1.70 4.48
C LYS A 117 13.37 -0.24 4.88
N LEU A 118 12.24 0.23 5.37
CA LEU A 118 12.06 1.55 5.94
C LEU A 118 12.12 1.42 7.46
N THR A 119 12.96 2.23 8.11
CA THR A 119 13.15 2.22 9.57
C THR A 119 13.06 3.63 10.15
N THR A 120 12.50 3.76 11.33
CA THR A 120 12.48 5.01 12.10
C THR A 120 12.83 4.74 13.56
N ASP A 121 13.43 5.71 14.22
CA ASP A 121 13.77 5.68 15.65
C ASP A 121 12.61 6.12 16.55
N LYS A 122 11.49 6.54 15.95
CA LYS A 122 10.29 6.99 16.65
C LYS A 122 9.14 6.03 16.36
N PRO A 123 8.19 5.86 17.29
CA PRO A 123 6.94 5.18 16.99
C PRO A 123 6.28 5.80 15.74
N ALA A 124 5.81 4.94 14.84
CA ALA A 124 5.11 5.35 13.64
C ALA A 124 3.70 4.77 13.62
N THR A 125 2.74 5.59 13.22
CA THR A 125 1.36 5.17 13.01
C THR A 125 1.22 4.62 11.60
N VAL A 126 0.70 3.40 11.50
CA VAL A 126 0.26 2.80 10.24
C VAL A 126 -1.22 2.46 10.34
N PHE A 127 -1.90 2.56 9.21
CA PHE A 127 -3.32 2.21 9.12
C PHE A 127 -3.46 0.97 8.27
N THR A 128 -4.03 -0.10 8.83
CA THR A 128 -4.08 -1.41 8.17
C THR A 128 -5.49 -1.70 7.69
N ASN A 129 -5.63 -2.11 6.44
CA ASN A 129 -6.88 -2.69 5.92
C ASN A 129 -6.59 -3.82 4.94
N THR A 130 -7.63 -4.51 4.51
CA THR A 130 -7.58 -5.54 3.48
C THR A 130 -7.66 -4.89 2.11
N ILE A 131 -6.81 -5.29 1.18
CA ILE A 131 -6.79 -4.81 -0.20
C ILE A 131 -8.05 -5.28 -0.93
N ALA A 132 -8.75 -4.35 -1.56
CA ALA A 132 -9.94 -4.66 -2.36
C ALA A 132 -9.57 -5.45 -3.63
N PRO A 133 -10.50 -6.26 -4.16
CA PRO A 133 -10.39 -6.75 -5.52
C PRO A 133 -10.27 -5.58 -6.51
N THR A 134 -9.41 -5.73 -7.51
CA THR A 134 -9.19 -4.69 -8.53
C THR A 134 -9.46 -5.23 -9.93
N GLN A 135 -9.87 -4.32 -10.81
CA GLN A 135 -10.07 -4.58 -12.22
C GLN A 135 -9.44 -3.44 -13.01
N GLU A 136 -8.58 -3.77 -13.96
CA GLU A 136 -7.90 -2.81 -14.83
C GLU A 136 -8.07 -3.24 -16.28
N THR A 137 -8.37 -2.28 -17.17
CA THR A 137 -8.34 -2.51 -18.62
C THR A 137 -7.01 -2.01 -19.14
N VAL A 138 -6.22 -2.91 -19.72
CA VAL A 138 -4.90 -2.61 -20.30
C VAL A 138 -4.88 -2.89 -21.79
N LEU A 139 -4.07 -2.13 -22.53
CA LEU A 139 -3.78 -2.40 -23.94
C LEU A 139 -2.50 -3.23 -24.02
N GLN A 140 -2.62 -4.51 -24.38
CA GLN A 140 -1.48 -5.38 -24.65
C GLN A 140 -1.47 -5.75 -26.12
N ASN A 141 -0.38 -5.38 -26.83
CA ASN A 141 -0.22 -5.61 -28.27
C ASN A 141 -1.39 -5.07 -29.12
N GLY A 142 -1.96 -3.93 -28.72
CA GLY A 142 -3.11 -3.31 -29.39
C GLY A 142 -4.47 -3.96 -29.09
N ILE A 143 -4.52 -4.92 -28.16
CA ILE A 143 -5.75 -5.60 -27.73
C ILE A 143 -6.08 -5.16 -26.31
N GLU A 144 -7.32 -4.71 -26.10
CA GLU A 144 -7.84 -4.45 -24.76
C GLU A 144 -8.02 -5.76 -23.99
N GLN A 145 -7.42 -5.82 -22.81
CA GLN A 145 -7.55 -6.95 -21.89
C GLN A 145 -8.01 -6.43 -20.53
N VAL A 146 -9.01 -7.10 -19.97
CA VAL A 146 -9.48 -6.85 -18.61
C VAL A 146 -8.73 -7.79 -17.66
N ILE A 147 -7.90 -7.21 -16.80
CA ILE A 147 -7.16 -7.92 -15.76
C ILE A 147 -7.92 -7.76 -14.46
N GLN A 148 -8.23 -8.88 -13.82
CA GLN A 148 -8.84 -8.92 -12.50
C GLN A 148 -7.83 -9.48 -11.49
N LYS A 149 -7.70 -8.80 -10.35
CA LYS A 149 -6.87 -9.25 -9.24
C LYS A 149 -7.73 -9.45 -8.00
N PRO A 150 -7.62 -10.61 -7.33
CA PRO A 150 -8.48 -10.93 -6.20
C PRO A 150 -8.24 -10.01 -5.00
N GLY A 151 -7.04 -9.42 -4.86
CA GLY A 151 -6.66 -8.70 -3.65
C GLY A 151 -6.68 -9.63 -2.44
N GLY A 152 -7.07 -9.10 -1.28
CA GLY A 152 -7.30 -9.87 -0.07
C GLY A 152 -6.14 -9.92 0.92
N ALA A 153 -4.92 -9.57 0.51
CA ALA A 153 -3.83 -9.37 1.47
C ALA A 153 -4.08 -8.11 2.33
N LEU A 154 -3.41 -8.01 3.47
CA LEU A 154 -3.37 -6.78 4.25
C LEU A 154 -2.38 -5.80 3.61
N GLN A 155 -2.74 -4.51 3.63
CA GLN A 155 -1.83 -3.41 3.33
C GLN A 155 -1.67 -2.51 4.55
N ASP A 156 -0.50 -1.89 4.65
CA ASP A 156 -0.18 -0.95 5.72
C ASP A 156 0.05 0.44 5.14
N LEU A 157 -0.85 1.36 5.47
CA LEU A 157 -0.86 2.71 4.97
C LEU A 157 -0.01 3.58 5.88
N LEU A 158 1.20 3.89 5.44
CA LEU A 158 2.07 4.88 6.09
C LEU A 158 1.91 6.23 5.40
N LEU A 159 1.12 7.12 6.00
CA LEU A 159 0.78 8.42 5.41
C LEU A 159 1.86 9.50 5.66
N ASN A 160 2.76 9.24 6.61
CA ASN A 160 3.87 10.11 6.97
C ASN A 160 5.18 9.32 6.99
N HIS A 161 6.04 9.55 6.00
CA HIS A 161 7.32 8.87 5.84
C HIS A 161 8.53 9.75 6.19
N ASN A 162 8.31 10.98 6.69
CA ASN A 162 9.37 11.99 6.84
C ASN A 162 10.48 11.60 7.81
N SER A 163 10.23 10.67 8.73
CA SER A 163 11.21 10.18 9.71
C SER A 163 11.89 8.87 9.31
N PHE A 164 11.51 8.27 8.18
CA PHE A 164 11.99 6.94 7.80
C PHE A 164 13.28 7.00 6.97
N LYS A 165 14.27 6.23 7.40
CA LYS A 165 15.46 5.87 6.63
C LYS A 165 15.16 4.65 5.79
N GLN A 166 15.79 4.54 4.62
CA GLN A 166 15.50 3.47 3.68
C GLN A 166 16.77 2.72 3.29
N GLU A 167 16.66 1.41 3.20
CA GLU A 167 17.75 0.49 2.87
C GLU A 167 17.24 -0.55 1.86
N LEU A 168 17.97 -0.77 0.76
CA LEU A 168 17.65 -1.84 -0.19
C LEU A 168 18.06 -3.18 0.41
N MET A 169 17.10 -4.08 0.60
CA MET A 169 17.34 -5.43 1.13
C MET A 169 17.72 -6.42 0.02
N GLY A 170 17.34 -6.13 -1.22
CA GLY A 170 17.58 -6.98 -2.39
C GLY A 170 16.36 -7.05 -3.31
N THR A 171 16.29 -8.11 -4.11
CA THR A 171 15.14 -8.42 -4.96
C THR A 171 14.39 -9.65 -4.47
N ILE A 172 13.08 -9.67 -4.71
CA ILE A 172 12.17 -10.76 -4.37
C ILE A 172 11.41 -11.20 -5.63
N SER A 173 11.11 -12.49 -5.72
CA SER A 173 10.28 -13.05 -6.80
C SER A 173 8.82 -12.71 -6.59
N ASN A 174 8.15 -12.27 -7.66
CA ASN A 174 6.69 -12.10 -7.68
C ASN A 174 5.93 -13.43 -7.62
N SER A 175 6.59 -14.54 -7.98
CA SER A 175 6.05 -15.89 -7.88
C SER A 175 6.70 -16.59 -6.69
N PRO A 176 6.11 -16.50 -5.48
CA PRO A 176 6.63 -17.19 -4.32
C PRO A 176 6.50 -18.71 -4.51
N LYS A 177 7.61 -19.44 -4.45
CA LYS A 177 7.65 -20.91 -4.53
C LYS A 177 7.28 -21.56 -3.22
#